data_AF-A0A397ZCK5-F1
#
_entry.id   AF-A0A397ZCK5-F1
#
_cell.length_a   1.000
_cell.length_b   1.000
_cell.length_c   1.000
_cell.angle_alpha   90.00
_cell.angle_beta   90.00
_cell.angle_gamma   90.00
#
_symmetry.space_group_name_H-M   'P 1'
#
loop_
_entity.id
_entity.type
_entity.pdbx_description
1 polymer ?
#
loop_
_entity_poly.entity_id
_entity_poly.type
_entity_poly.pdbx_seq_one_letter_code
_entity_poly.pdbx_strand_id
1 'polypeptide(L)'
;MKMLKDPEHQVAGHMAKDGRLGPLVDGEGRFFKPFQSNGRGENEAKFYESFSSNKNVPDHIRGYFPVYHGTQVVEASNGSGKLPHIVLDDVVYGYSNPSGMDVKIGSRTWYPGVSELYFNQCLKNDRETTSVSLGFRHAGFKIFDHQESRFWIVEYKVVHGYKVDDARLVLRKFVSSNSLADSIPDCAFASEVYGGSNGILAQLLELKAWRRRCAGTSKAGGFYACS
;
A
#
# COMPACT_ATOMS: atom_id res chain seq x y z
N MET A 1 -2.66 -27.18 -12.08
CA MET A 1 -3.27 -25.88 -11.74
C MET A 1 -2.46 -25.29 -10.59
N LYS A 2 -1.95 -24.06 -10.72
CA LYS A 2 -1.22 -23.40 -9.62
C LYS A 2 -2.19 -23.20 -8.45
N MET A 3 -1.76 -23.59 -7.23
CA MET A 3 -2.56 -23.40 -6.03
C MET A 3 -2.29 -21.99 -5.50
N LEU A 4 -3.26 -21.11 -5.67
CA LEU A 4 -3.21 -19.77 -5.09
C LEU A 4 -3.52 -19.84 -3.59
N LYS A 5 -2.87 -18.99 -2.80
CA LYS A 5 -3.01 -18.93 -1.34
C LYS A 5 -3.12 -17.48 -0.85
N ASP A 6 -3.54 -17.32 0.39
CA ASP A 6 -3.61 -16.01 1.02
C ASP A 6 -2.20 -15.41 1.21
N PRO A 7 -2.02 -14.10 0.98
CA PRO A 7 -0.75 -13.42 1.25
C PRO A 7 -0.50 -13.25 2.75
N GLU A 8 0.52 -13.95 3.26
CA GLU A 8 0.87 -13.95 4.70
C GLU A 8 1.19 -12.54 5.24
N HIS A 9 1.83 -11.70 4.44
CA HIS A 9 2.32 -10.38 4.85
C HIS A 9 1.43 -9.22 4.40
N GLN A 10 0.17 -9.48 4.03
CA GLN A 10 -0.75 -8.39 3.69
C GLN A 10 -0.99 -7.47 4.90
N VAL A 11 -0.78 -6.17 4.69
CA VAL A 11 -0.80 -5.15 5.75
C VAL A 11 -2.16 -4.46 5.89
N ALA A 12 -2.83 -4.20 4.77
CA ALA A 12 -4.09 -3.45 4.74
C ALA A 12 -4.98 -3.91 3.56
N GLY A 13 -6.14 -3.26 3.43
CA GLY A 13 -7.13 -3.57 2.40
C GLY A 13 -8.03 -4.75 2.75
N HIS A 14 -8.71 -5.31 1.75
CA HIS A 14 -9.58 -6.47 1.97
C HIS A 14 -8.70 -7.73 2.05
N MET A 15 -8.68 -8.36 3.22
CA MET A 15 -8.05 -9.66 3.42
C MET A 15 -8.95 -10.77 2.90
N ALA A 16 -8.37 -11.83 2.36
CA ALA A 16 -9.05 -13.06 1.98
C ALA A 16 -9.45 -13.87 3.22
N LYS A 17 -10.31 -13.32 4.07
CA LYS A 17 -10.69 -13.89 5.36
C LYS A 17 -12.19 -13.71 5.62
N ASP A 18 -12.79 -14.64 6.36
CA ASP A 18 -14.19 -14.58 6.80
C ASP A 18 -15.17 -14.41 5.62
N GLY A 19 -14.92 -15.11 4.50
CA GLY A 19 -15.74 -15.05 3.29
C GLY A 19 -15.62 -13.72 2.50
N ARG A 20 -14.65 -12.86 2.84
CA ARG A 20 -14.39 -11.64 2.07
C ARG A 20 -13.45 -11.89 0.92
N LEU A 21 -13.75 -11.26 -0.22
CA LEU A 21 -12.88 -11.26 -1.38
C LEU A 21 -11.61 -10.47 -1.07
N GLY A 22 -10.45 -11.10 -1.22
CA GLY A 22 -9.14 -10.53 -1.00
C GLY A 22 -8.13 -11.02 -2.04
N PRO A 23 -6.90 -10.48 -1.98
CA PRO A 23 -5.83 -10.89 -2.88
C PRO A 23 -5.32 -12.29 -2.57
N LEU A 24 -4.63 -12.86 -3.55
CA LEU A 24 -3.98 -14.16 -3.49
C LEU A 24 -2.54 -14.05 -3.99
N VAL A 25 -1.70 -15.03 -3.67
CA VAL A 25 -0.35 -15.18 -4.22
C VAL A 25 -0.13 -16.59 -4.74
N ASP A 26 0.77 -16.76 -5.71
CA ASP A 26 1.15 -18.09 -6.23
C ASP A 26 2.35 -18.72 -5.52
N GLY A 27 3.02 -17.98 -4.64
CA GLY A 27 4.25 -18.44 -3.97
C GLY A 27 5.49 -18.45 -4.88
N GLU A 28 5.40 -17.89 -6.08
CA GLU A 28 6.47 -17.78 -7.08
C GLU A 28 6.69 -16.30 -7.49
N GLY A 29 6.28 -15.37 -6.62
CA GLY A 29 6.49 -13.93 -6.82
C GLY A 29 5.36 -13.21 -7.55
N ARG A 30 4.17 -13.83 -7.72
CA ARG A 30 2.99 -13.15 -8.28
C ARG A 30 1.92 -12.89 -7.22
N PHE A 31 1.39 -11.68 -7.25
CA PHE A 31 0.28 -11.19 -6.45
C PHE A 31 -0.95 -10.96 -7.33
N PHE A 32 -2.05 -11.61 -6.98
CA PHE A 32 -3.32 -11.59 -7.70
C PHE A 32 -4.30 -10.71 -6.94
N LYS A 33 -4.51 -9.48 -7.42
CA LYS A 33 -5.40 -8.51 -6.79
C LYS A 33 -6.80 -8.58 -7.44
N PRO A 34 -7.87 -8.96 -6.72
CA PRO A 34 -9.20 -9.06 -7.31
C PRO A 34 -9.71 -7.70 -7.75
N PHE A 35 -10.51 -7.68 -8.82
CA PHE A 35 -11.17 -6.47 -9.26
C PHE A 35 -12.14 -5.98 -8.18
N GLN A 36 -11.96 -4.74 -7.75
CA GLN A 36 -12.89 -4.10 -6.83
C GLN A 36 -14.12 -3.59 -7.56
N SER A 37 -15.26 -3.60 -6.86
CA SER A 37 -16.54 -3.12 -7.37
C SER A 37 -16.54 -1.65 -7.79
N ASN A 38 -17.58 -1.28 -8.55
CA ASN A 38 -17.87 0.07 -9.03
C ASN A 38 -16.80 0.61 -10.01
N GLY A 39 -16.27 -0.24 -10.88
CA GLY A 39 -15.29 0.17 -11.90
C GLY A 39 -13.87 0.34 -11.38
N ARG A 40 -13.63 0.14 -10.07
CA ARG A 40 -12.31 0.40 -9.46
C ARG A 40 -11.25 -0.58 -9.93
N GLY A 41 -11.59 -1.87 -10.03
CA GLY A 41 -10.68 -2.88 -10.56
C GLY A 41 -10.31 -2.60 -12.02
N GLU A 42 -11.30 -2.26 -12.84
CA GLU A 42 -11.11 -1.94 -14.25
C GLU A 42 -10.27 -0.67 -14.44
N ASN A 43 -10.49 0.35 -13.62
CA ASN A 43 -9.71 1.59 -13.66
C ASN A 43 -8.26 1.34 -13.24
N GLU A 44 -8.02 0.49 -12.23
CA GLU A 44 -6.68 0.12 -11.81
C GLU A 44 -5.95 -0.70 -12.89
N ALA A 45 -6.62 -1.66 -13.53
CA ALA A 45 -6.05 -2.41 -14.65
C ALA A 45 -5.69 -1.50 -15.83
N LYS A 46 -6.58 -0.56 -16.20
CA LYS A 46 -6.31 0.44 -17.25
C LYS A 46 -5.14 1.36 -16.88
N PHE A 47 -5.00 1.72 -15.60
CA PHE A 47 -3.86 2.48 -15.12
C PHE A 47 -2.56 1.71 -15.34
N TYR A 48 -2.46 0.45 -14.89
CA TYR A 48 -1.25 -0.34 -15.06
C TYR A 48 -0.92 -0.63 -16.53
N GLU A 49 -1.91 -0.91 -17.37
CA GLU A 49 -1.73 -1.08 -18.83
C GLU A 49 -1.12 0.17 -19.48
N SER A 50 -1.69 1.34 -19.17
CA SER A 50 -1.21 2.63 -19.68
C SER A 50 0.17 2.99 -19.11
N PHE A 51 0.37 2.78 -17.81
CA PHE A 51 1.60 3.14 -17.12
C PHE A 51 2.79 2.29 -17.56
N SER A 52 2.61 0.97 -17.67
CA SER A 52 3.65 0.02 -18.08
C SER A 52 4.09 0.23 -19.53
N SER A 53 3.18 0.61 -20.42
CA SER A 53 3.47 0.88 -21.84
C SER A 53 3.94 2.31 -22.14
N ASN A 54 3.77 3.25 -21.20
CA ASN A 54 4.09 4.67 -21.43
C ASN A 54 5.60 4.95 -21.38
N LYS A 55 6.23 5.04 -22.55
CA LYS A 55 7.66 5.33 -22.73
C LYS A 55 8.15 6.65 -22.15
N ASN A 56 7.26 7.59 -21.81
CA ASN A 56 7.64 8.87 -21.21
C ASN A 56 7.89 8.80 -19.70
N VAL A 57 7.50 7.70 -19.04
CA VAL A 57 7.85 7.47 -17.63
C VAL A 57 9.29 6.95 -17.57
N PRO A 58 10.20 7.55 -16.81
CA PRO A 58 11.56 7.04 -16.66
C PRO A 58 11.60 5.66 -15.97
N ASP A 59 12.57 4.81 -16.32
CA ASP A 59 12.69 3.46 -15.73
C ASP A 59 12.85 3.47 -14.21
N HIS A 60 13.67 4.39 -13.68
CA HIS A 60 13.84 4.54 -12.23
C HIS A 60 12.53 4.89 -11.51
N ILE A 61 11.58 5.57 -12.19
CA ILE A 61 10.25 5.82 -11.63
C ILE A 61 9.35 4.59 -11.72
N ARG A 62 9.44 3.83 -12.82
CA ARG A 62 8.69 2.56 -12.94
C ARG A 62 9.06 1.58 -11.83
N GLY A 63 10.30 1.61 -11.36
CA GLY A 63 10.78 0.80 -10.24
C GLY A 63 10.03 1.02 -8.91
N TYR A 64 9.27 2.11 -8.75
CA TYR A 64 8.42 2.35 -7.58
C TYR A 64 7.03 1.72 -7.66
N PHE A 65 6.71 1.04 -8.76
CA PHE A 65 5.43 0.38 -8.97
C PHE A 65 5.67 -1.13 -9.15
N PRO A 66 4.80 -2.00 -8.60
CA PRO A 66 4.88 -3.43 -8.89
C PRO A 66 4.80 -3.68 -10.39
N VAL A 67 5.63 -4.59 -10.91
CA VAL A 67 5.58 -4.96 -12.32
C VAL A 67 4.22 -5.58 -12.63
N TYR A 68 3.60 -5.12 -13.70
CA TYR A 68 2.30 -5.58 -14.16
C TYR A 68 2.42 -6.69 -15.20
N HIS A 69 1.69 -7.78 -15.00
CA HIS A 69 1.73 -8.99 -15.83
C HIS A 69 0.39 -9.26 -16.55
N GLY A 70 -0.46 -8.23 -16.67
CA GLY A 70 -1.77 -8.36 -17.27
C GLY A 70 -2.87 -8.68 -16.25
N THR A 71 -4.01 -9.12 -16.77
CA THR A 71 -5.15 -9.58 -15.97
C THR A 71 -5.40 -11.06 -16.22
N GLN A 72 -5.88 -11.78 -15.20
CA GLN A 72 -6.22 -13.18 -15.28
C GLN A 72 -7.52 -13.48 -14.57
N VAL A 73 -8.27 -14.47 -15.06
CA VAL A 73 -9.49 -14.96 -14.42
C VAL A 73 -9.13 -16.19 -13.59
N VAL A 74 -9.22 -16.07 -12.27
CA VAL A 74 -8.86 -17.14 -11.31
C VAL A 74 -9.98 -17.35 -10.29
N GLU A 75 -9.95 -18.48 -9.57
CA GLU A 75 -10.90 -18.73 -8.48
C GLU A 75 -10.78 -17.66 -7.39
N ALA A 76 -11.91 -17.06 -7.03
CA ALA A 76 -11.96 -16.02 -6.03
C ALA A 76 -11.73 -16.58 -4.62
N SER A 77 -11.00 -15.83 -3.79
CA SER A 77 -10.63 -16.25 -2.43
C SER A 77 -11.83 -16.51 -1.50
N ASN A 78 -12.99 -15.95 -1.81
CA ASN A 78 -14.23 -16.11 -1.06
C ASN A 78 -15.14 -17.22 -1.60
N GLY A 79 -14.68 -17.98 -2.61
CA GLY A 79 -15.47 -19.06 -3.20
C GLY A 79 -16.62 -18.60 -4.09
N SER A 80 -16.69 -17.33 -4.49
CA SER A 80 -17.73 -16.83 -5.40
C SER A 80 -17.54 -17.24 -6.87
N GLY A 81 -16.72 -18.25 -7.14
CA GLY A 81 -16.30 -18.69 -8.47
C GLY A 81 -15.19 -17.83 -9.07
N LYS A 82 -15.03 -17.91 -10.39
CA LYS A 82 -13.93 -17.23 -11.09
C LYS A 82 -14.18 -15.74 -11.26
N LEU A 83 -13.20 -14.92 -10.89
CA LEU A 83 -13.23 -13.46 -11.02
C LEU A 83 -11.95 -12.92 -11.69
N PRO A 84 -12.02 -11.76 -12.35
CA PRO A 84 -10.84 -11.09 -12.88
C PRO A 84 -9.95 -10.55 -11.75
N HIS A 85 -8.65 -10.75 -11.91
CA HIS A 85 -7.59 -10.28 -11.03
C HIS A 85 -6.51 -9.56 -11.84
N ILE A 86 -5.95 -8.50 -11.28
CA ILE A 86 -4.71 -7.86 -11.75
C ILE A 86 -3.55 -8.72 -11.25
N VAL A 87 -2.61 -9.06 -12.13
CA VAL A 87 -1.42 -9.81 -11.75
C VAL A 87 -0.23 -8.86 -11.64
N LEU A 88 0.31 -8.75 -10.43
CA LEU A 88 1.44 -7.88 -10.08
C LEU A 88 2.60 -8.72 -9.51
N ASP A 89 3.79 -8.14 -9.43
CA ASP A 89 4.84 -8.68 -8.57
C ASP A 89 4.38 -8.68 -7.10
N ASP A 90 4.65 -9.79 -6.40
CA ASP A 90 4.60 -9.82 -4.95
C ASP A 90 5.84 -9.12 -4.39
N VAL A 91 5.67 -7.86 -3.98
CA VAL A 91 6.79 -6.97 -3.59
C VAL A 91 7.54 -7.43 -2.33
N VAL A 92 6.98 -8.37 -1.58
CA VAL A 92 7.63 -8.97 -0.40
C VAL A 92 8.14 -10.39 -0.67
N TYR A 93 8.03 -10.89 -1.91
CA TYR A 93 8.57 -12.18 -2.28
C TYR A 93 10.09 -12.24 -2.06
N GLY A 94 10.57 -13.34 -1.49
CA GLY A 94 11.98 -13.56 -1.19
C GLY A 94 12.45 -12.97 0.15
N TYR A 95 11.65 -12.15 0.82
CA TYR A 95 11.94 -11.69 2.17
C TYR A 95 11.45 -12.72 3.21
N SER A 96 12.30 -13.09 4.16
CA SER A 96 11.94 -14.08 5.18
C SER A 96 10.99 -13.52 6.24
N ASN A 97 11.27 -12.32 6.76
CA ASN A 97 10.47 -11.67 7.80
C ASN A 97 10.24 -10.18 7.46
N PRO A 98 9.55 -9.86 6.36
CA PRO A 98 9.39 -8.47 5.91
C PRO A 98 8.52 -7.68 6.89
N SER A 99 9.07 -6.59 7.42
CA SER A 99 8.29 -5.52 8.04
C SER A 99 7.67 -4.65 6.94
N GLY A 100 6.35 -4.47 6.97
CA GLY A 100 5.60 -3.70 5.98
C GLY A 100 4.74 -2.61 6.61
N MET A 101 4.60 -1.49 5.92
CA MET A 101 3.74 -0.37 6.31
C MET A 101 2.96 0.12 5.09
N ASP A 102 1.65 0.26 5.22
CA ASP A 102 0.79 0.86 4.20
C ASP A 102 0.42 2.28 4.66
N VAL A 103 0.79 3.26 3.83
CA VAL A 103 0.55 4.68 4.09
C VAL A 103 -0.26 5.27 2.95
N LYS A 104 -1.48 5.70 3.25
CA LYS A 104 -2.33 6.38 2.28
C LYS A 104 -1.89 7.82 2.09
N ILE A 105 -1.60 8.21 0.85
CA ILE A 105 -1.07 9.53 0.50
C ILE A 105 -2.18 10.47 0.00
N GLY A 106 -2.15 11.71 0.47
CA GLY A 106 -3.02 12.80 0.06
C GLY A 106 -3.83 13.41 1.20
N SER A 107 -4.09 14.71 1.12
CA SER A 107 -5.00 15.42 2.04
C SER A 107 -6.49 15.15 1.77
N ARG A 108 -6.79 14.45 0.67
CA ARG A 108 -8.11 13.94 0.32
C ARG A 108 -7.99 12.58 -0.34
N THR A 109 -8.98 11.72 -0.11
CA THR A 109 -9.08 10.39 -0.72
C THR A 109 -10.26 10.23 -1.69
N TRP A 110 -11.04 11.28 -1.90
CA TRP A 110 -12.04 11.35 -2.95
C TRP A 110 -11.47 12.02 -4.22
N TYR A 111 -12.11 11.77 -5.35
CA TYR A 111 -11.77 12.33 -6.66
C TYR A 111 -13.02 12.88 -7.37
N PRO A 112 -12.89 13.77 -8.35
CA PRO A 112 -14.04 14.32 -9.07
C PRO A 112 -14.88 13.22 -9.73
N GLY A 113 -16.21 13.33 -9.63
CA GLY A 113 -17.15 12.42 -10.28
C GLY A 113 -17.51 11.15 -9.50
N VAL A 114 -17.06 11.00 -8.25
CA VAL A 114 -17.54 9.92 -7.37
C VAL A 114 -18.98 10.16 -6.89
N SER A 115 -19.66 9.10 -6.46
CA SER A 115 -20.99 9.22 -5.85
C SER A 115 -20.94 10.01 -4.53
N GLU A 116 -22.05 10.66 -4.19
CA GLU A 116 -22.19 11.42 -2.94
C GLU A 116 -21.92 10.56 -1.69
N LEU A 117 -22.43 9.31 -1.69
CA LEU A 117 -22.17 8.35 -0.61
C LEU A 117 -20.67 8.07 -0.44
N TYR A 118 -19.95 7.84 -1.55
CA TYR A 118 -18.51 7.59 -1.50
C TYR A 118 -17.73 8.84 -1.09
N PHE A 119 -18.12 10.01 -1.59
CA PHE A 119 -17.55 11.30 -1.22
C PHE A 119 -17.66 11.53 0.28
N ASN A 120 -18.86 11.41 0.85
CA ASN A 120 -19.11 11.62 2.27
C ASN A 120 -18.33 10.62 3.15
N GLN A 121 -18.23 9.36 2.72
CA GLN A 121 -17.42 8.36 3.42
C GLN A 121 -15.93 8.71 3.43
N CYS A 122 -15.38 9.15 2.29
CA CYS A 122 -13.98 9.56 2.20
C CYS A 122 -13.73 10.82 3.02
N LEU A 123 -14.60 11.82 2.90
CA LEU A 123 -14.49 13.08 3.64
C LEU A 123 -14.49 12.87 5.15
N LYS A 124 -15.36 11.98 5.65
CA LYS A 124 -15.37 11.57 7.05
C LYS A 124 -14.03 10.97 7.46
N ASN A 125 -13.55 9.97 6.73
CA ASN A 125 -12.27 9.30 7.02
C ASN A 125 -11.08 10.27 6.98
N ASP A 126 -11.07 11.18 6.00
CA ASP A 126 -9.98 12.15 5.86
C ASP A 126 -9.93 13.12 7.06
N ARG A 127 -11.09 13.55 7.57
CA ARG A 127 -11.20 14.44 8.74
C ARG A 127 -10.88 13.77 10.08
N GLU A 128 -11.19 12.48 10.21
CA GLU A 128 -10.98 11.73 11.46
C GLU A 128 -9.53 11.25 11.64
N THR A 129 -8.73 11.32 10.58
CA THR A 129 -7.34 10.81 10.52
C THR A 129 -6.33 11.95 10.34
N THR A 130 -5.04 11.60 10.24
CA THR A 130 -3.97 12.57 9.91
C THR A 130 -3.97 13.03 8.45
N SER A 131 -4.89 12.57 7.61
CA SER A 131 -4.88 12.88 6.17
C SER A 131 -4.94 14.39 5.94
N VAL A 132 -5.87 15.09 6.60
CA VAL A 132 -6.01 16.55 6.45
C VAL A 132 -4.80 17.31 7.04
N SER A 133 -4.29 16.89 8.20
CA SER A 133 -3.24 17.63 8.91
C SER A 133 -1.83 17.38 8.38
N LEU A 134 -1.53 16.15 7.93
CA LEU A 134 -0.19 15.74 7.47
C LEU A 134 -0.12 15.47 5.97
N GLY A 135 -1.26 15.38 5.27
CA GLY A 135 -1.29 14.96 3.87
C GLY A 135 -1.09 13.47 3.67
N PHE A 136 -1.15 12.66 4.74
CA PHE A 136 -1.13 11.20 4.69
C PHE A 136 -1.75 10.59 5.96
N ARG A 137 -2.07 9.30 5.91
CA ARG A 137 -2.43 8.50 7.10
C ARG A 137 -1.88 7.08 7.01
N HIS A 138 -1.62 6.47 8.15
CA HIS A 138 -1.34 5.04 8.22
C HIS A 138 -2.62 4.25 7.93
N ALA A 139 -2.53 3.24 7.06
CA ALA A 139 -3.62 2.29 6.81
C ALA A 139 -3.40 0.97 7.54
N GLY A 140 -2.14 0.60 7.78
CA GLY A 140 -1.75 -0.57 8.57
C GLY A 140 -0.23 -0.71 8.60
N PHE A 141 0.26 -1.59 9.46
CA PHE A 141 1.64 -2.06 9.46
C PHE A 141 1.72 -3.45 10.09
N LYS A 142 2.74 -4.20 9.68
CA LYS A 142 3.13 -5.49 10.21
C LYS A 142 4.64 -5.42 10.43
N ILE A 143 5.09 -5.38 11.68
CA ILE A 143 6.49 -5.18 12.04
C ILE A 143 7.01 -6.46 12.67
N PHE A 144 8.16 -6.97 12.21
CA PHE A 144 8.80 -8.11 12.82
C PHE A 144 9.60 -7.67 14.06
N ASP A 145 9.21 -8.17 15.23
CA ASP A 145 9.94 -7.98 16.48
C ASP A 145 11.03 -9.07 16.58
N HIS A 146 12.29 -8.64 16.52
CA HIS A 146 13.44 -9.56 16.57
C HIS A 146 13.69 -10.15 17.97
N GLN A 147 13.29 -9.46 19.03
CA GLN A 147 13.47 -9.93 20.40
C GLN A 147 12.46 -11.04 20.72
N GLU A 148 11.22 -10.85 20.27
CA GLU A 148 10.12 -11.78 20.51
C GLU A 148 9.95 -12.80 19.37
N SER A 149 10.68 -12.64 18.26
CA SER A 149 10.59 -13.48 17.05
C SER A 149 9.15 -13.63 16.54
N ARG A 150 8.38 -12.53 16.57
CA ARG A 150 6.98 -12.52 16.13
C ARG A 150 6.61 -11.20 15.46
N PHE A 151 5.54 -11.23 14.67
CA PHE A 151 4.99 -10.02 14.08
C PHE A 151 4.08 -9.28 15.05
N TRP A 152 4.33 -7.98 15.19
CA TRP A 152 3.40 -7.05 15.78
C TRP A 152 2.48 -6.47 14.69
N ILE A 153 1.19 -6.67 14.88
CA ILE A 153 0.13 -6.20 13.99
C ILE A 153 -0.87 -5.46 14.87
N VAL A 154 -1.25 -4.26 14.44
CA VAL A 154 -2.24 -3.46 15.16
C VAL A 154 -3.55 -3.46 14.39
N GLU A 155 -4.65 -3.56 15.13
CA GLU A 155 -5.98 -3.50 14.54
C GLU A 155 -6.20 -2.21 13.77
N TYR A 156 -6.80 -2.31 12.58
CA TYR A 156 -7.13 -1.18 11.72
C TYR A 156 -7.84 -0.03 12.45
N LYS A 157 -8.77 -0.34 13.36
CA LYS A 157 -9.51 0.69 14.11
C LYS A 157 -8.59 1.57 14.98
N VAL A 158 -7.55 0.97 15.56
CA VAL A 158 -6.56 1.68 16.36
C VAL A 158 -5.69 2.54 15.45
N VAL A 159 -5.16 1.95 14.35
CA VAL A 159 -4.33 2.68 13.37
C VAL A 159 -5.10 3.85 12.75
N HIS A 160 -6.38 3.66 12.42
CA HIS A 160 -7.24 4.70 11.85
C HIS A 160 -7.49 5.87 12.84
N GLY A 161 -7.39 5.62 14.15
CA GLY A 161 -7.54 6.65 15.17
C GLY A 161 -6.31 7.52 15.39
N TYR A 162 -5.16 7.15 14.81
CA TYR A 162 -3.87 7.80 15.05
C TYR A 162 -3.89 9.30 14.77
N LYS A 163 -3.24 10.04 15.66
CA LYS A 163 -2.99 11.47 15.55
C LYS A 163 -1.52 11.70 15.18
N VAL A 164 -1.12 12.96 15.16
CA VAL A 164 0.22 13.37 14.68
C VAL A 164 1.34 12.71 15.50
N ASP A 165 1.18 12.65 16.82
CA ASP A 165 2.18 12.02 17.69
C ASP A 165 2.24 10.50 17.52
N ASP A 166 1.10 9.84 17.35
CA ASP A 166 1.04 8.40 17.04
C ASP A 166 1.72 8.11 15.69
N ALA A 167 1.46 8.93 14.68
CA ALA A 167 2.08 8.80 13.36
C ALA A 167 3.61 8.91 13.46
N ARG A 168 4.12 9.87 14.26
CA ARG A 168 5.56 9.99 14.52
C ARG A 168 6.11 8.79 15.29
N LEU A 169 5.38 8.31 16.30
CA LEU A 169 5.79 7.17 17.11
C LEU A 169 5.90 5.89 16.26
N VAL A 170 4.95 5.64 15.38
CA VAL A 170 4.91 4.47 14.51
C VAL A 170 6.06 4.47 13.51
N LEU A 171 6.37 5.62 12.91
CA LEU A 171 7.54 5.75 12.02
C LEU A 171 8.85 5.45 12.76
N ARG A 172 8.95 5.79 14.04
CA ARG A 172 10.11 5.44 14.88
C ARG A 172 10.14 3.95 15.22
N LYS A 173 8.99 3.38 15.60
CA LYS A 173 8.82 1.95 15.90
C LYS A 173 9.15 1.05 14.70
N PHE A 174 8.81 1.47 13.48
CA PHE A 174 9.06 0.71 12.25
C PHE A 174 10.54 0.42 11.98
N VAL A 175 11.43 1.25 12.50
CA VAL A 175 12.89 1.14 12.32
C VAL A 175 13.60 0.84 13.64
N SER A 176 12.88 0.28 14.61
CA SER A 176 13.42 -0.06 15.92
C SER A 176 13.74 -1.55 16.03
N SER A 177 14.72 -1.87 16.87
CA SER A 177 15.12 -3.26 17.17
C SER A 177 14.58 -3.76 18.51
N ASN A 178 14.26 -2.83 19.41
CA ASN A 178 13.72 -3.12 20.73
C ASN A 178 12.23 -3.41 20.71
N SER A 179 11.76 -4.13 21.74
CA SER A 179 10.36 -4.56 21.85
C SER A 179 9.38 -3.41 21.65
N LEU A 180 8.36 -3.65 20.84
CA LEU A 180 7.33 -2.65 20.51
C LEU A 180 6.36 -2.37 21.68
N ALA A 181 6.41 -3.20 22.73
CA ALA A 181 5.66 -3.05 23.96
C ALA A 181 6.37 -2.11 24.94
N ASP A 182 5.82 -0.90 25.09
CA ASP A 182 6.12 0.10 26.14
C ASP A 182 7.56 0.60 26.26
N SER A 183 8.43 0.26 25.31
CA SER A 183 9.78 0.84 25.23
C SER A 183 9.81 2.10 24.36
N ILE A 184 10.71 3.02 24.70
CA ILE A 184 11.02 4.17 23.84
C ILE A 184 11.72 3.62 22.59
N PRO A 185 11.25 3.91 21.35
CA PRO A 185 11.87 3.38 20.15
C PRO A 185 13.36 3.79 20.05
N ASP A 186 14.24 2.80 19.93
CA ASP A 186 15.69 3.00 19.78
C ASP A 186 16.10 3.53 18.39
N CYS A 187 15.20 3.44 17.40
CA CYS A 187 15.42 3.76 16.00
C CYS A 187 16.70 3.15 15.40
N ALA A 188 17.09 1.94 15.86
CA ALA A 188 18.37 1.32 15.52
C ALA A 188 18.64 1.22 14.00
N PHE A 189 17.60 0.99 13.20
CA PHE A 189 17.70 0.81 11.75
C PHE A 189 17.38 2.09 10.95
N ALA A 190 17.19 3.24 11.60
CA ALA A 190 16.75 4.45 10.91
C ALA A 190 17.73 4.92 9.82
N SER A 191 19.03 4.80 10.05
CA SER A 191 20.06 5.20 9.09
C SER A 191 20.09 4.29 7.85
N GLU A 192 19.85 3.00 8.02
CA GLU A 192 19.85 1.98 6.96
C GLU A 192 18.55 1.98 6.15
N VAL A 193 17.40 2.17 6.81
CA VAL A 193 16.07 2.11 6.18
C VAL A 193 15.67 3.47 5.62
N TYR A 194 15.79 4.55 6.40
CA TYR A 194 15.38 5.88 5.97
C TYR A 194 16.51 6.67 5.32
N GLY A 195 17.74 6.49 5.80
CA GLY A 195 18.92 7.25 5.36
C GLY A 195 19.64 6.66 4.15
N GLY A 196 20.75 7.29 3.76
CA GLY A 196 21.55 6.87 2.61
C GLY A 196 20.95 7.28 1.25
N SER A 197 21.72 7.05 0.18
CA SER A 197 21.33 7.42 -1.19
C SER A 197 20.20 6.55 -1.75
N ASN A 198 20.02 5.36 -1.19
CA ASN A 198 19.03 4.38 -1.63
C ASN A 198 17.91 4.15 -0.59
N GLY A 199 17.94 4.86 0.54
CA GLY A 199 16.90 4.72 1.57
C GLY A 199 15.60 5.43 1.21
N ILE A 200 14.59 5.23 2.05
CA ILE A 200 13.22 5.72 1.81
C ILE A 200 13.18 7.24 1.61
N LEU A 201 13.99 8.03 2.33
CA LEU A 201 13.97 9.49 2.16
C LEU A 201 14.40 9.92 0.76
N ALA A 202 15.45 9.32 0.21
CA ALA A 202 15.93 9.62 -1.14
C ALA A 202 14.89 9.22 -2.20
N GLN A 203 14.29 8.03 -2.05
CA GLN A 203 13.25 7.54 -2.95
C GLN A 203 11.99 8.42 -2.93
N LEU A 204 11.53 8.84 -1.75
CA LEU A 204 10.39 9.76 -1.61
C LEU A 204 10.68 11.14 -2.22
N LEU A 205 11.91 11.65 -2.11
CA LEU A 205 12.32 12.90 -2.74
C LEU A 205 12.31 12.80 -4.27
N GLU A 206 12.71 11.65 -4.82
CA GLU A 206 12.64 11.38 -6.26
C GLU A 206 11.20 11.33 -6.75
N LEU A 207 10.32 10.56 -6.08
CA LEU A 207 8.88 10.52 -6.38
C LEU A 207 8.23 11.91 -6.32
N LYS A 208 8.60 12.71 -5.31
CA LYS A 208 8.15 14.10 -5.17
C LYS A 208 8.62 14.97 -6.34
N ALA A 209 9.88 14.83 -6.77
CA ALA A 209 10.42 15.57 -7.90
C ALA A 209 9.72 15.19 -9.21
N TRP A 210 9.51 13.90 -9.45
CA TRP A 210 8.77 13.40 -10.60
C TRP A 210 7.33 13.93 -10.62
N ARG A 211 6.61 13.85 -9.50
CA ARG A 211 5.22 14.33 -9.42
C ARG A 211 5.10 15.83 -9.72
N ARG A 212 6.04 16.65 -9.25
CA ARG A 212 6.08 18.10 -9.54
C ARG A 212 6.27 18.40 -11.02
N ARG A 213 7.11 17.63 -11.72
CA ARG A 213 7.31 17.79 -13.17
C ARG A 213 6.05 17.38 -13.95
N CYS A 214 5.43 16.28 -13.56
CA CYS A 214 4.21 15.79 -14.21
C CYS A 214 3.00 16.72 -14.00
N ALA A 215 2.86 17.33 -12.82
CA ALA A 215 1.75 18.23 -12.50
C ALA A 215 1.68 19.50 -13.39
N GLY A 216 2.80 19.90 -14.00
CA GLY A 216 2.84 21.01 -14.96
C GLY A 216 2.35 20.62 -16.37
N THR A 217 2.06 19.34 -16.62
CA THR A 217 1.53 18.85 -17.89
C THR A 217 0.05 18.49 -17.71
N SER A 218 -0.82 18.99 -18.58
CA SER A 218 -2.27 18.74 -18.57
C SER A 218 -2.69 17.26 -18.75
N LYS A 219 -1.72 16.33 -18.78
CA LYS A 219 -1.89 14.89 -19.01
C LYS A 219 -1.63 14.03 -17.76
N ALA A 220 -1.15 14.60 -16.65
CA ALA A 220 -0.90 13.81 -15.45
C ALA A 220 -2.20 13.57 -14.68
N GLY A 221 -2.76 12.37 -14.76
CA GLY A 221 -3.87 11.94 -13.91
C GLY A 221 -3.62 12.21 -12.42
N GLY A 222 -4.69 12.45 -11.67
CA GLY A 222 -4.63 12.56 -10.21
C GLY A 222 -4.51 11.18 -9.57
N PHE A 223 -3.50 11.00 -8.72
CA PHE A 223 -3.45 9.85 -7.81
C PHE A 223 -4.25 10.19 -6.56
N TYR A 224 -5.31 9.43 -6.30
CA TYR A 224 -6.21 9.63 -5.16
C TYR A 224 -6.41 8.31 -4.43
N ALA A 225 -6.45 8.36 -3.11
CA ALA A 225 -6.62 7.18 -2.24
C ALA A 225 -5.59 6.06 -2.47
N CYS A 226 -4.44 6.37 -3.07
CA CYS A 226 -3.33 5.46 -3.29
C CYS A 226 -2.44 5.36 -2.05
N SER A 227 -1.76 4.23 -1.94
CA SER A 227 -0.69 3.96 -0.99
C SER A 227 0.56 3.57 -1.77
#